data_AF-A0A0A2J3L3-F1
#
_entry.id   AF-A0A0A2J3L3-F1
#
_cell.length_a   1.000
_cell.length_b   1.000
_cell.length_c   1.000
_cell.angle_alpha   90.00
_cell.angle_beta   90.00
_cell.angle_gamma   90.00
#
_symmetry.space_group_name_H-M   'P 1'
#
loop_
_entity.id
_entity.type
_entity.pdbx_description
1 polymer ?
#
loop_
_entity_poly.entity_id
_entity_poly.type
_entity_poly.pdbx_seq_one_letter_code
_entity_poly.pdbx_strand_id
1 'polypeptide(L)'
;MDVPGIALITGAASGIGRACAKTFARDGASGIALLDLNPEALAAVKAEIEEQQSKQGATPCRVIAYPTNITDENRVNEVVQEVATTFGRVDYVVNAAGIAMKHAGGAAFCETADWERILNVNLTGTFFVLRAAAKIMLKQEPIKSSIDGRPLQRGSIVNFSSIQGVAGIALSTAYTATKHAVIGLTRTASEDYAKDGLRINAICPGYTETPLTTKSPQILAAMEEKVANAVPMERMGQPEEIADGVVYLSGGRASFVAGTALDWSHIFSTLCPHSPTGLPRPSELRPFREIKGEKHTAVSTTGDLLFHIRSERRDICFEFERQLMDQLGDSVTVIDETVGFRYFDVRDLLGFVDGTANPVGLAVPASVLVAEEDASASGGSYIVVQKYTHDLPGWKDLSTEQQERIIGRTKIDNVELDDAQSGQRSHKTLNTIEDKDGNEHDILRDNMPFGSPGAGEFGTYFIGYTRRLWVIERMLERMFVGDPPGLHDRILDFSKPLTGTTFFAPSASLLASLGSD
;
A
#
# COMPACT_ATOMS: atom_id res chain seq x y z
N MET A 1 -11.33 7.87 28.51
CA MET A 1 -10.75 8.80 27.51
C MET A 1 -11.37 10.17 27.68
N ASP A 2 -11.02 11.15 26.85
CA ASP A 2 -11.51 12.53 26.95
C ASP A 2 -12.72 12.76 26.03
N VAL A 3 -13.85 12.16 26.40
CA VAL A 3 -15.13 12.31 25.67
C VAL A 3 -16.30 12.73 26.57
N PRO A 4 -16.18 13.80 27.39
CA PRO A 4 -17.18 14.14 28.44
C PRO A 4 -18.55 14.61 27.92
N GLY A 5 -18.72 14.70 26.61
CA GLY A 5 -19.88 15.29 25.94
C GLY A 5 -21.00 14.28 25.65
N ILE A 6 -21.80 14.61 24.64
CA ILE A 6 -22.97 13.84 24.20
C ILE A 6 -22.68 13.14 22.87
N ALA A 7 -22.82 11.81 22.86
CA ALA A 7 -22.62 10.99 21.65
C ALA A 7 -23.95 10.63 21.00
N LEU A 8 -24.09 10.85 19.69
CA LEU A 8 -25.16 10.36 18.84
C LEU A 8 -24.60 9.24 17.96
N ILE A 9 -25.17 8.04 18.06
CA ILE A 9 -24.62 6.85 17.41
C ILE A 9 -25.70 6.20 16.56
N THR A 10 -25.46 6.07 15.25
CA THR A 10 -26.33 5.32 14.34
C THR A 10 -25.85 3.88 14.20
N GLY A 11 -26.75 2.94 13.90
CA GLY A 11 -26.42 1.51 13.90
C GLY A 11 -26.14 0.98 15.31
N ALA A 12 -26.67 1.67 16.33
CA ALA A 12 -26.32 1.44 17.73
C ALA A 12 -26.85 0.13 18.30
N ALA A 13 -27.77 -0.55 17.60
CA ALA A 13 -28.40 -1.77 18.09
C ALA A 13 -27.53 -3.03 17.92
N SER A 14 -26.45 -2.98 17.14
CA SER A 14 -25.64 -4.17 16.86
C SER A 14 -24.18 -3.87 16.50
N GLY A 15 -23.36 -4.94 16.44
CA GLY A 15 -21.98 -4.89 15.94
C GLY A 15 -21.14 -3.78 16.57
N ILE A 16 -20.43 -3.03 15.70
CA ILE A 16 -19.50 -1.99 16.14
C ILE A 16 -20.24 -0.76 16.70
N GLY A 17 -21.44 -0.44 16.22
CA GLY A 17 -22.24 0.66 16.76
C GLY A 17 -22.64 0.43 18.22
N ARG A 18 -23.08 -0.80 18.57
CA ARG A 18 -23.29 -1.22 19.95
C ARG A 18 -22.02 -1.12 20.80
N ALA A 19 -20.89 -1.58 20.26
CA ALA A 19 -19.60 -1.50 20.95
C ALA A 19 -19.21 -0.03 21.22
N CYS A 20 -19.35 0.85 20.22
CA CYS A 20 -19.12 2.29 20.38
C CYS A 20 -19.96 2.88 21.51
N ALA A 21 -21.27 2.57 21.58
CA ALA A 21 -22.12 3.06 22.65
C ALA A 21 -21.61 2.66 24.05
N LYS A 22 -21.23 1.39 24.22
CA LYS A 22 -20.67 0.89 25.49
C LYS A 22 -19.32 1.53 25.80
N THR A 23 -18.47 1.71 24.80
CA THR A 23 -17.14 2.34 24.95
C THR A 23 -17.26 3.83 25.31
N PHE A 24 -18.17 4.59 24.68
CA PHE A 24 -18.43 5.99 25.06
C PHE A 24 -18.91 6.11 26.50
N ALA A 25 -19.83 5.24 26.94
CA ALA A 25 -20.31 5.24 28.32
C ALA A 25 -19.19 4.92 29.32
N ARG A 26 -18.40 3.88 29.02
CA ARG A 26 -17.22 3.47 29.80
C ARG A 26 -16.21 4.62 29.91
N ASP A 27 -15.98 5.34 28.83
CA ASP A 27 -14.94 6.37 28.72
C ASP A 27 -15.38 7.77 29.15
N GLY A 28 -16.58 7.90 29.71
CA GLY A 28 -17.02 9.10 30.42
C GLY A 28 -17.90 10.06 29.62
N ALA A 29 -18.55 9.62 28.54
CA ALA A 29 -19.60 10.40 27.91
C ALA A 29 -20.70 10.75 28.93
N SER A 30 -21.20 11.99 28.92
CA SER A 30 -22.29 12.39 29.83
C SER A 30 -23.66 11.91 29.33
N GLY A 31 -23.78 11.62 28.04
CA GLY A 31 -25.02 11.12 27.46
C GLY A 31 -24.82 10.45 26.11
N ILE A 32 -25.71 9.51 25.79
CA ILE A 32 -25.70 8.76 24.54
C ILE A 32 -27.12 8.69 23.96
N ALA A 33 -27.26 9.10 22.71
CA ALA A 33 -28.43 8.89 21.88
C ALA A 33 -28.18 7.70 20.93
N LEU A 34 -28.94 6.62 21.12
CA LEU A 34 -28.84 5.40 20.34
C LEU A 34 -29.87 5.42 19.19
N LEU A 35 -29.41 5.43 17.94
CA LEU A 35 -30.26 5.43 16.75
C LEU A 35 -30.10 4.12 15.97
N ASP A 36 -31.21 3.45 15.71
CA ASP A 36 -31.30 2.25 14.88
C ASP A 36 -32.76 2.00 14.45
N LEU A 37 -32.98 1.13 13.48
CA LEU A 37 -34.33 0.69 13.07
C LEU A 37 -34.98 -0.24 14.10
N ASN A 38 -34.19 -1.00 14.87
CA ASN A 38 -34.71 -2.02 15.78
C ASN A 38 -34.91 -1.47 17.21
N PRO A 39 -36.16 -1.21 17.65
CA PRO A 39 -36.42 -0.64 18.98
C PRO A 39 -36.10 -1.60 20.13
N GLU A 40 -36.30 -2.92 19.94
CA GLU A 40 -36.05 -3.92 20.99
C GLU A 40 -34.56 -4.07 21.25
N ALA A 41 -33.76 -4.14 20.19
CA ALA A 41 -32.30 -4.22 20.30
C ALA A 41 -31.69 -2.93 20.86
N LEU A 42 -32.25 -1.76 20.53
CA LEU A 42 -31.87 -0.50 21.19
C LEU A 42 -32.15 -0.53 22.70
N ALA A 43 -33.31 -1.04 23.11
CA ALA A 43 -33.67 -1.16 24.52
C ALA A 43 -32.72 -2.11 25.27
N ALA A 44 -32.29 -3.20 24.63
CA ALA A 44 -31.29 -4.12 25.20
C ALA A 44 -29.93 -3.43 25.39
N VAL A 45 -29.42 -2.71 24.37
CA VAL A 45 -28.15 -1.97 24.49
C VAL A 45 -28.21 -0.90 25.58
N LYS A 46 -29.34 -0.20 25.69
CA LYS A 46 -29.57 0.75 26.77
C LYS A 46 -29.47 0.08 28.15
N ALA A 47 -30.17 -1.04 28.35
CA ALA A 47 -30.15 -1.77 29.62
C ALA A 47 -28.74 -2.27 29.98
N GLU A 48 -27.97 -2.76 29.01
CA GLU A 48 -26.58 -3.19 29.22
C GLU A 48 -25.69 -2.03 29.71
N ILE A 49 -25.86 -0.82 29.14
CA ILE A 49 -25.09 0.35 29.56
C ILE A 49 -25.50 0.77 30.96
N GLU A 50 -26.81 0.84 31.25
CA GLU A 50 -27.33 1.18 32.58
C GLU A 50 -26.84 0.20 33.67
N GLU A 51 -26.76 -1.09 33.34
CA GLU A 51 -26.17 -2.10 34.23
C GLU A 51 -24.68 -1.84 34.47
N GLN A 52 -23.89 -1.52 33.43
CA GLN A 52 -22.47 -1.19 33.59
C GLN A 52 -22.24 0.02 34.49
N GLN A 53 -23.16 0.98 34.47
CA GLN A 53 -23.10 2.20 35.28
C GLN A 53 -23.50 2.01 36.74
N SER A 54 -24.25 0.94 37.03
CA SER A 54 -24.61 0.60 38.42
C SER A 54 -23.40 0.14 39.24
N LYS A 55 -22.26 -0.16 38.60
CA LYS A 55 -21.01 -0.57 39.25
C LYS A 55 -20.33 0.60 39.95
N GLN A 56 -19.73 0.32 41.11
CA GLN A 56 -19.09 1.34 41.95
C GLN A 56 -17.93 2.02 41.20
N GLY A 57 -17.97 3.35 41.13
CA GLY A 57 -16.95 4.17 40.45
C GLY A 57 -17.23 4.50 38.97
N ALA A 58 -18.38 4.08 38.42
CA ALA A 58 -18.76 4.46 37.06
C ALA A 58 -19.19 5.93 36.96
N THR A 59 -18.89 6.56 35.82
CA THR A 59 -19.35 7.93 35.52
C THR A 59 -20.82 7.90 35.06
N PRO A 60 -21.71 8.73 35.62
CA PRO A 60 -23.10 8.80 35.16
C PRO A 60 -23.17 9.22 33.68
N CYS A 61 -23.90 8.44 32.88
CA CYS A 61 -24.17 8.71 31.46
C CYS A 61 -25.66 8.47 31.17
N ARG A 62 -26.36 9.48 30.68
CA ARG A 62 -27.79 9.37 30.36
C ARG A 62 -27.98 8.73 28.97
N VAL A 63 -28.68 7.60 28.89
CA VAL A 63 -28.90 6.88 27.62
C VAL A 63 -30.35 6.97 27.15
N ILE A 64 -30.57 7.38 25.90
CA ILE A 64 -31.89 7.47 25.28
C ILE A 64 -31.87 6.77 23.92
N ALA A 65 -32.88 5.93 23.66
CA ALA A 65 -33.06 5.23 22.40
C ALA A 65 -34.04 5.98 21.49
N TYR A 66 -33.68 6.11 20.21
CA TYR A 66 -34.45 6.77 19.18
C TYR A 66 -34.59 5.86 17.95
N PRO A 67 -35.66 5.05 17.87
CA PRO A 67 -35.95 4.25 16.68
C PRO A 67 -36.04 5.15 15.44
N THR A 68 -35.11 5.00 14.51
CA THR A 68 -34.90 5.94 13.41
C THR A 68 -34.43 5.21 12.16
N ASN A 69 -35.11 5.46 11.04
CA ASN A 69 -34.60 5.14 9.72
C ASN A 69 -33.73 6.29 9.21
N ILE A 70 -32.42 6.07 9.08
CA ILE A 70 -31.51 7.12 8.62
C ILE A 70 -31.68 7.47 7.13
N THR A 71 -32.44 6.70 6.36
CA THR A 71 -32.76 7.04 4.96
C THR A 71 -33.92 8.04 4.84
N ASP A 72 -34.59 8.39 5.94
CA ASP A 72 -35.63 9.42 5.99
C ASP A 72 -35.02 10.73 6.50
N GLU A 73 -34.78 11.67 5.58
CA GLU A 73 -34.17 12.96 5.89
C GLU A 73 -34.95 13.76 6.94
N ASN A 74 -36.29 13.77 6.85
CA ASN A 74 -37.12 14.56 7.76
C ASN A 74 -37.02 13.99 9.17
N ARG A 75 -37.13 12.66 9.30
CA ARG A 75 -36.98 12.01 10.59
C ARG A 75 -35.59 12.20 11.18
N VAL A 76 -34.54 12.16 10.36
CA VAL A 76 -33.16 12.45 10.80
C VAL A 76 -33.03 13.88 11.33
N ASN A 77 -33.58 14.86 10.62
CA ASN A 77 -33.54 16.26 11.06
C ASN A 77 -34.27 16.44 12.40
N GLU A 78 -35.46 15.85 12.54
CA GLU A 78 -36.23 15.88 13.79
C GLU A 78 -35.48 15.26 14.96
N VAL A 79 -34.94 14.05 14.79
CA VAL A 79 -34.32 13.31 15.89
C VAL A 79 -33.01 13.96 16.34
N VAL A 80 -32.20 14.48 15.40
CA VAL A 80 -30.96 15.18 15.75
C VAL A 80 -31.27 16.46 16.53
N GLN A 81 -32.33 17.18 16.15
CA GLN A 81 -32.80 18.36 16.89
C GLN A 81 -33.37 17.98 18.27
N GLU A 82 -34.10 16.87 18.37
CA GLU A 82 -34.63 16.35 19.63
C GLU A 82 -33.50 15.97 20.58
N VAL A 83 -32.45 15.29 20.10
CA VAL A 83 -31.24 14.96 20.88
C VAL A 83 -30.57 16.24 21.36
N ALA A 84 -30.32 17.20 20.47
CA ALA A 84 -29.71 18.48 20.83
C ALA A 84 -30.52 19.25 21.89
N THR A 85 -31.85 19.21 21.81
CA THR A 85 -32.75 19.85 22.79
C THR A 85 -32.75 19.11 24.12
N THR A 86 -32.77 17.78 24.08
CA THR A 86 -32.90 16.91 25.27
C THR A 86 -31.63 16.87 26.11
N PHE A 87 -30.47 16.89 25.46
CA PHE A 87 -29.16 16.87 26.11
C PHE A 87 -28.49 18.25 26.17
N GLY A 88 -29.02 19.25 25.44
CA GLY A 88 -28.50 20.60 25.34
C GLY A 88 -27.36 20.78 24.32
N ARG A 89 -26.80 19.68 23.79
CA ARG A 89 -25.69 19.66 22.81
C ARG A 89 -25.55 18.30 22.13
N VAL A 90 -24.76 18.24 21.06
CA VAL A 90 -24.27 17.03 20.37
C VAL A 90 -22.79 17.22 20.09
N ASP A 91 -21.94 16.40 20.71
CA ASP A 91 -20.47 16.57 20.64
C ASP A 91 -19.79 15.55 19.76
N TYR A 92 -20.33 14.33 19.73
CA TYR A 92 -19.76 13.23 18.97
C TYR A 92 -20.86 12.60 18.15
N VAL A 93 -20.61 12.39 16.86
CA VAL A 93 -21.48 11.62 15.98
C VAL A 93 -20.70 10.41 15.48
N VAL A 94 -21.31 9.24 15.61
CA VAL A 94 -20.77 8.00 15.06
C VAL A 94 -21.77 7.49 14.04
N ASN A 95 -21.42 7.63 12.77
CA ASN A 95 -22.23 7.12 11.67
C ASN A 95 -21.83 5.66 11.39
N ALA A 96 -22.33 4.72 12.21
CA ALA A 96 -21.99 3.29 12.11
C ALA A 96 -23.09 2.43 11.44
N ALA A 97 -24.26 3.00 11.13
CA ALA A 97 -25.28 2.31 10.35
C ALA A 97 -24.76 1.94 8.95
N GLY A 98 -24.99 0.70 8.54
CA GLY A 98 -24.61 0.24 7.21
C GLY A 98 -25.09 -1.17 6.90
N ILE A 99 -25.24 -1.46 5.61
CA ILE A 99 -25.59 -2.77 5.07
C ILE A 99 -24.61 -3.15 3.97
N ALA A 100 -24.35 -4.45 3.81
CA ALA A 100 -23.55 -4.98 2.72
C ALA A 100 -24.30 -6.12 2.04
N MET A 101 -24.10 -6.26 0.73
CA MET A 101 -24.61 -7.37 -0.05
C MET A 101 -23.56 -7.78 -1.08
N LYS A 102 -23.51 -9.08 -1.41
CA LYS A 102 -22.71 -9.61 -2.49
C LYS A 102 -23.60 -10.05 -3.65
N HIS A 103 -23.16 -9.77 -4.87
CA HIS A 103 -23.84 -10.12 -6.11
C HIS A 103 -23.00 -11.14 -6.88
N ALA A 104 -23.53 -12.36 -7.04
CA ALA A 104 -22.87 -13.40 -7.83
C ALA A 104 -22.74 -12.95 -9.29
N GLY A 105 -21.56 -13.12 -9.90
CA GLY A 105 -21.26 -12.60 -11.23
C GLY A 105 -20.78 -11.14 -11.26
N GLY A 106 -20.66 -10.49 -10.09
CA GLY A 106 -20.05 -9.16 -9.98
C GLY A 106 -20.97 -8.02 -10.41
N ALA A 107 -20.37 -6.93 -10.89
CA ALA A 107 -21.08 -5.68 -11.15
C ALA A 107 -22.23 -5.81 -12.16
N ALA A 108 -22.12 -6.71 -13.14
CA ALA A 108 -23.15 -6.94 -14.15
C ALA A 108 -24.49 -7.47 -13.58
N PHE A 109 -24.49 -7.99 -12.35
CA PHE A 109 -25.64 -8.58 -11.69
C PHE A 109 -26.02 -7.84 -10.40
N CYS A 110 -25.45 -6.66 -10.18
CA CYS A 110 -25.91 -5.78 -9.12
C CYS A 110 -27.23 -5.14 -9.57
N GLU A 111 -28.35 -5.63 -9.03
CA GLU A 111 -29.66 -5.10 -9.35
C GLU A 111 -29.79 -3.64 -8.88
N THR A 112 -30.47 -2.80 -9.67
CA THR A 112 -30.67 -1.38 -9.33
C THR A 112 -31.30 -1.20 -7.95
N ALA A 113 -32.25 -2.05 -7.56
CA ALA A 113 -32.89 -1.97 -6.25
C ALA A 113 -31.90 -2.21 -5.09
N ASP A 114 -30.98 -3.16 -5.25
CA ASP A 114 -29.93 -3.42 -4.25
C ASP A 114 -28.91 -2.29 -4.21
N TRP A 115 -28.50 -1.81 -5.38
CA TRP A 115 -27.62 -0.65 -5.52
C TRP A 115 -28.19 0.56 -4.78
N GLU A 116 -29.42 0.96 -5.10
CA GLU A 116 -30.11 2.09 -4.48
C GLU A 116 -30.28 1.90 -2.98
N ARG A 117 -30.67 0.70 -2.53
CA ARG A 117 -30.82 0.39 -1.11
C ARG A 117 -29.50 0.58 -0.35
N ILE A 118 -28.38 0.08 -0.89
CA ILE A 118 -27.06 0.19 -0.26
C ILE A 118 -26.57 1.64 -0.26
N LEU A 119 -26.74 2.37 -1.37
CA LEU A 119 -26.43 3.81 -1.44
C LEU A 119 -27.24 4.62 -0.44
N ASN A 120 -28.56 4.39 -0.37
CA ASN A 120 -29.46 5.13 0.49
C ASN A 120 -29.11 4.95 1.98
N VAL A 121 -28.74 3.74 2.41
CA VAL A 121 -28.34 3.50 3.80
C VAL A 121 -26.90 3.99 4.07
N ASN A 122 -25.93 3.51 3.29
CA ASN A 122 -24.51 3.68 3.63
C ASN A 122 -23.98 5.09 3.35
N LEU A 123 -24.49 5.75 2.30
CA LEU A 123 -23.99 7.05 1.85
C LEU A 123 -25.01 8.15 2.12
N THR A 124 -26.22 8.06 1.55
CA THR A 124 -27.24 9.11 1.67
C THR A 124 -27.66 9.32 3.11
N GLY A 125 -27.93 8.23 3.85
CA GLY A 125 -28.29 8.31 5.27
C GLY A 125 -27.16 8.85 6.15
N THR A 126 -25.92 8.42 5.89
CA THR A 126 -24.72 9.00 6.54
C THR A 126 -24.63 10.51 6.30
N PHE A 127 -24.86 10.96 5.05
CA PHE A 127 -24.87 12.38 4.70
C PHE A 127 -25.99 13.14 5.42
N PHE A 128 -27.20 12.58 5.53
CA PHE A 128 -28.29 13.24 6.26
C PHE A 128 -27.93 13.47 7.73
N VAL A 129 -27.39 12.46 8.41
CA VAL A 129 -27.00 12.58 9.82
C VAL A 129 -25.84 13.55 9.99
N LEU A 130 -24.80 13.45 9.13
CA LEU A 130 -23.68 14.38 9.13
C LEU A 130 -24.16 15.83 8.97
N ARG A 131 -24.99 16.10 7.96
CA ARG A 131 -25.48 17.45 7.67
C ARG A 131 -26.37 17.99 8.79
N ALA A 132 -27.27 17.19 9.34
CA ALA A 132 -28.13 17.59 10.45
C ALA A 132 -27.30 17.92 11.70
N ALA A 133 -26.35 17.05 12.05
CA ALA A 133 -25.51 17.26 13.22
C ALA A 133 -24.54 18.43 13.07
N ALA A 134 -23.92 18.60 11.90
CA ALA A 134 -23.02 19.73 11.63
C ALA A 134 -23.73 21.08 11.82
N LYS A 135 -25.00 21.21 11.37
CA LYS A 135 -25.82 22.42 11.58
C LYS A 135 -26.05 22.75 13.06
N ILE A 136 -26.10 21.74 13.93
CA ILE A 136 -26.16 21.93 15.38
C ILE A 136 -24.78 22.31 15.92
N MET A 137 -23.76 21.49 15.63
CA MET A 137 -22.39 21.65 16.14
C MET A 137 -21.79 23.02 15.83
N LEU A 138 -22.00 23.56 14.63
CA LEU A 138 -21.52 24.89 14.24
C LEU A 138 -22.03 26.04 15.13
N LYS A 139 -23.14 25.84 15.84
CA LYS A 139 -23.73 26.83 16.76
C LYS A 139 -23.30 26.64 18.21
N GLN A 140 -22.58 25.57 18.54
CA GLN A 140 -22.21 25.22 19.91
C GLN A 140 -20.88 25.83 20.31
N GLU A 141 -20.74 26.19 21.59
CA GLU A 141 -19.43 26.53 22.14
C GLU A 141 -18.50 25.30 22.19
N PRO A 142 -17.20 25.45 21.85
CA PRO A 142 -16.24 24.36 21.91
C PRO A 142 -16.09 23.77 23.32
N ILE A 143 -15.92 22.47 23.42
CA ILE A 143 -15.42 21.83 24.65
C ILE A 143 -13.90 21.85 24.67
N LYS A 144 -13.34 22.01 25.86
CA LYS A 144 -11.90 21.87 26.11
C LYS A 144 -11.58 20.44 26.50
N SER A 145 -10.40 20.00 26.13
CA SER A 145 -9.88 18.71 26.57
C SER A 145 -9.73 18.67 28.08
N SER A 146 -10.19 17.59 28.71
CA SER A 146 -9.93 17.31 30.13
C SER A 146 -8.49 16.86 30.40
N ILE A 147 -7.68 16.63 29.35
CA ILE A 147 -6.29 16.16 29.47
C ILE A 147 -5.36 17.31 29.87
N ASP A 148 -5.29 18.36 29.06
CA ASP A 148 -4.40 19.51 29.27
C ASP A 148 -5.04 20.86 28.88
N GLY A 149 -6.37 20.89 28.72
CA GLY A 149 -7.11 22.11 28.42
C GLY A 149 -7.02 22.59 26.98
N ARG A 150 -6.37 21.84 26.08
CA ARG A 150 -6.33 22.17 24.64
C ARG A 150 -7.73 22.26 24.04
N PRO A 151 -7.97 23.15 23.05
CA PRO A 151 -9.25 23.20 22.36
C PRO A 151 -9.51 21.85 21.67
N LEU A 152 -10.67 21.26 21.95
CA LEU A 152 -11.02 19.92 21.50
C LEU A 152 -11.73 20.02 20.14
N GLN A 153 -12.89 20.71 20.12
CA GLN A 153 -13.75 21.00 18.96
C GLN A 153 -15.13 21.52 19.41
N ARG A 154 -15.90 22.10 18.47
CA ARG A 154 -17.35 22.29 18.57
C ARG A 154 -18.13 20.98 18.39
N GLY A 155 -17.57 20.03 17.64
CA GLY A 155 -18.09 18.68 17.48
C GLY A 155 -17.16 17.77 16.67
N SER A 156 -17.26 16.46 16.90
CA SER A 156 -16.59 15.40 16.14
C SER A 156 -17.59 14.57 15.38
N ILE A 157 -17.27 14.19 14.15
CA ILE A 157 -18.03 13.21 13.40
C ILE A 157 -17.07 12.11 12.93
N VAL A 158 -17.40 10.86 13.24
CA VAL A 158 -16.68 9.68 12.77
C VAL A 158 -17.61 8.89 11.86
N ASN A 159 -17.26 8.84 10.57
CA ASN A 159 -18.00 8.09 9.56
C ASN A 159 -17.44 6.68 9.40
N PHE A 160 -18.32 5.66 9.33
CA PHE A 160 -17.87 4.31 9.04
C PHE A 160 -17.73 4.09 7.54
N SER A 161 -16.48 4.07 7.10
CA SER A 161 -16.13 3.47 5.82
C SER A 161 -15.98 1.94 5.99
N SER A 162 -14.92 1.36 5.44
CA SER A 162 -14.51 -0.04 5.54
C SER A 162 -13.11 -0.12 4.96
N ILE A 163 -12.39 -1.24 5.17
CA ILE A 163 -11.26 -1.58 4.29
C ILE A 163 -11.67 -1.53 2.80
N GLN A 164 -12.94 -1.84 2.48
CA GLN A 164 -13.50 -1.68 1.13
C GLN A 164 -13.73 -0.22 0.68
N GLY A 165 -13.40 0.75 1.52
CA GLY A 165 -13.35 2.17 1.13
C GLY A 165 -12.02 2.59 0.53
N VAL A 166 -10.99 1.75 0.68
CA VAL A 166 -9.64 1.96 0.11
C VAL A 166 -9.18 0.78 -0.74
N ALA A 167 -10.03 -0.25 -0.91
CA ALA A 167 -9.76 -1.44 -1.69
C ALA A 167 -11.02 -1.97 -2.37
N GLY A 168 -10.86 -2.55 -3.56
CA GLY A 168 -11.90 -3.31 -4.23
C GLY A 168 -12.00 -4.73 -3.68
N ILE A 169 -13.21 -5.21 -3.39
CA ILE A 169 -13.46 -6.63 -3.12
C ILE A 169 -14.48 -7.14 -4.13
N ALA A 170 -14.17 -8.28 -4.75
CA ALA A 170 -15.05 -8.89 -5.73
C ALA A 170 -16.45 -9.15 -5.16
N LEU A 171 -17.45 -9.02 -6.04
CA LEU A 171 -18.87 -9.25 -5.77
C LEU A 171 -19.56 -8.21 -4.87
N SER A 172 -18.86 -7.20 -4.33
CA SER A 172 -19.45 -6.20 -3.41
C SER A 172 -19.58 -4.79 -4.02
N THR A 173 -19.83 -4.68 -5.32
CA THR A 173 -19.80 -3.43 -6.11
C THR A 173 -20.46 -2.23 -5.41
N ALA A 174 -21.74 -2.33 -5.04
CA ALA A 174 -22.45 -1.23 -4.38
C ALA A 174 -21.86 -0.88 -3.01
N TYR A 175 -21.48 -1.89 -2.21
CA TYR A 175 -20.89 -1.66 -0.90
C TYR A 175 -19.53 -0.95 -1.03
N THR A 176 -18.63 -1.48 -1.86
CA THR A 176 -17.33 -0.87 -2.16
C THR A 176 -17.48 0.58 -2.63
N ALA A 177 -18.39 0.84 -3.58
CA ALA A 177 -18.66 2.18 -4.08
C ALA A 177 -19.10 3.14 -2.96
N THR A 178 -20.05 2.72 -2.11
CA THR A 178 -20.49 3.56 -0.99
C THR A 178 -19.39 3.84 0.03
N LYS A 179 -18.51 2.86 0.32
CA LYS A 179 -17.45 3.04 1.30
C LYS A 179 -16.33 3.95 0.81
N HIS A 180 -16.02 3.95 -0.49
CA HIS A 180 -15.15 4.97 -1.11
C HIS A 180 -15.81 6.35 -1.05
N ALA A 181 -17.10 6.45 -1.40
CA ALA A 181 -17.84 7.70 -1.36
C ALA A 181 -17.92 8.31 0.05
N VAL A 182 -18.01 7.49 1.10
CA VAL A 182 -17.96 7.96 2.50
C VAL A 182 -16.61 8.60 2.84
N ILE A 183 -15.49 8.11 2.30
CA ILE A 183 -14.19 8.75 2.48
C ILE A 183 -14.15 10.11 1.77
N GLY A 184 -14.66 10.18 0.53
CA GLY A 184 -14.80 11.44 -0.19
C GLY A 184 -15.63 12.47 0.59
N LEU A 185 -16.83 12.06 1.04
CA LEU A 185 -17.71 12.88 1.87
C LEU A 185 -17.01 13.37 3.15
N THR A 186 -16.25 12.49 3.81
CA THR A 186 -15.50 12.82 5.03
C THR A 186 -14.44 13.90 4.76
N ARG A 187 -13.65 13.74 3.70
CA ARG A 187 -12.59 14.68 3.33
C ARG A 187 -13.16 16.05 3.00
N THR A 188 -14.19 16.11 2.13
CA THR A 188 -14.83 17.38 1.77
C THR A 188 -15.43 18.08 2.99
N ALA A 189 -16.21 17.36 3.81
CA ALA A 189 -16.83 17.96 4.99
C ALA A 189 -15.80 18.40 6.04
N SER A 190 -14.65 17.71 6.13
CA SER A 190 -13.53 18.15 6.98
C SER A 190 -12.98 19.50 6.50
N GLU A 191 -12.70 19.64 5.20
CA GLU A 191 -12.21 20.91 4.64
C GLU A 191 -13.21 22.06 4.80
N ASP A 192 -14.51 21.77 4.67
CA ASP A 192 -15.56 22.77 4.82
C ASP A 192 -15.58 23.41 6.23
N TYR A 193 -15.36 22.60 7.28
CA TYR A 193 -15.67 23.00 8.67
C TYR A 193 -14.50 22.92 9.65
N ALA A 194 -13.30 22.50 9.23
CA ALA A 194 -12.14 22.40 10.12
C ALA A 194 -11.82 23.73 10.82
N LYS A 195 -11.83 24.84 10.06
CA LYS A 195 -11.61 26.20 10.60
C LYS A 195 -12.70 26.64 11.59
N ASP A 196 -13.90 26.10 11.45
CA ASP A 196 -15.06 26.39 12.29
C ASP A 196 -15.11 25.48 13.54
N GLY A 197 -14.13 24.59 13.67
CA GLY A 197 -13.91 23.75 14.84
C GLY A 197 -14.67 22.43 14.82
N LEU A 198 -15.07 21.92 13.65
CA LEU A 198 -15.60 20.55 13.51
C LEU A 198 -14.47 19.64 13.05
N ARG A 199 -14.33 18.46 13.68
CA ARG A 199 -13.41 17.41 13.19
C ARG A 199 -14.20 16.27 12.60
N ILE A 200 -13.94 15.98 11.34
CA ILE A 200 -14.65 14.94 10.61
C ILE A 200 -13.63 13.95 10.09
N ASN A 201 -13.74 12.71 10.53
CA ASN A 201 -12.83 11.62 10.16
C ASN A 201 -13.64 10.39 9.77
N ALA A 202 -12.98 9.45 9.09
CA ALA A 202 -13.52 8.14 8.78
C ALA A 202 -12.73 7.08 9.53
N ILE A 203 -13.42 6.03 9.95
CA ILE A 203 -12.79 4.78 10.37
C ILE A 203 -13.04 3.72 9.31
N CYS A 204 -12.02 2.92 9.01
CA CYS A 204 -12.05 1.84 8.03
C CYS A 204 -11.82 0.51 8.77
N PRO A 205 -12.88 -0.13 9.32
CA PRO A 205 -12.75 -1.45 9.90
C PRO A 205 -12.31 -2.48 8.85
N GLY A 206 -11.33 -3.32 9.23
CA GLY A 206 -11.00 -4.57 8.54
C GLY A 206 -11.93 -5.72 8.92
N TYR A 207 -11.44 -6.96 8.80
CA TYR A 207 -12.19 -8.15 9.21
C TYR A 207 -12.50 -8.11 10.71
N THR A 208 -13.75 -7.77 11.05
CA THR A 208 -14.22 -7.56 12.43
C THR A 208 -15.35 -8.55 12.73
N GLU A 209 -15.37 -9.13 13.93
CA GLU A 209 -16.40 -10.07 14.37
C GLU A 209 -17.71 -9.33 14.65
N THR A 210 -18.57 -9.26 13.63
CA THR A 210 -19.85 -8.54 13.73
C THR A 210 -20.95 -9.39 13.13
N PRO A 211 -22.23 -9.13 13.45
CA PRO A 211 -23.32 -9.81 12.75
C PRO A 211 -23.26 -9.65 11.22
N LEU A 212 -22.59 -8.63 10.68
CA LEU A 212 -22.40 -8.51 9.23
C LEU A 212 -21.48 -9.62 8.65
N THR A 213 -20.53 -10.12 9.44
CA THR A 213 -19.52 -11.11 9.03
C THR A 213 -19.74 -12.51 9.61
N THR A 214 -20.54 -12.65 10.68
CA THR A 214 -20.71 -13.94 11.40
C THR A 214 -22.10 -14.57 11.27
N LYS A 215 -23.03 -13.95 10.51
CA LYS A 215 -24.44 -14.38 10.40
C LYS A 215 -24.67 -15.76 9.79
N SER A 216 -23.72 -16.31 9.05
CA SER A 216 -23.82 -17.65 8.43
C SER A 216 -22.52 -18.42 8.64
N PRO A 217 -22.59 -19.74 8.95
CA PRO A 217 -21.40 -20.59 9.07
C PRO A 217 -20.51 -20.58 7.81
N GLN A 218 -21.12 -20.45 6.63
CA GLN A 218 -20.40 -20.39 5.36
C GLN A 218 -19.65 -19.06 5.19
N ILE A 219 -20.26 -17.96 5.63
CA ILE A 219 -19.62 -16.64 5.62
C ILE A 219 -18.48 -16.60 6.62
N LEU A 220 -18.68 -17.20 7.81
CA LEU A 220 -17.67 -17.28 8.85
C LEU A 220 -16.45 -18.08 8.36
N ALA A 221 -16.64 -19.28 7.82
CA ALA A 221 -15.54 -20.10 7.29
C ALA A 221 -14.76 -19.39 6.16
N ALA A 222 -15.47 -18.72 5.24
CA ALA A 222 -14.83 -17.93 4.18
C ALA A 222 -14.10 -16.69 4.72
N MET A 223 -14.48 -16.18 5.89
CA MET A 223 -13.80 -15.07 6.55
C MET A 223 -12.58 -15.57 7.32
N GLU A 224 -12.65 -16.71 8.00
CA GLU A 224 -11.53 -17.35 8.69
C GLU A 224 -10.38 -17.67 7.72
N GLU A 225 -10.69 -18.22 6.54
CA GLU A 225 -9.70 -18.47 5.49
C GLU A 225 -9.02 -17.17 5.04
N LYS A 226 -9.79 -16.09 4.87
CA LYS A 226 -9.22 -14.78 4.50
C LYS A 226 -8.41 -14.16 5.62
N VAL A 227 -8.82 -14.34 6.86
CA VAL A 227 -8.10 -13.84 8.04
C VAL A 227 -6.75 -14.52 8.15
N ALA A 228 -6.68 -15.84 7.97
CA ALA A 228 -5.43 -16.59 8.00
C ALA A 228 -4.41 -16.15 6.92
N ASN A 229 -4.91 -15.70 5.76
CA ASN A 229 -4.04 -15.36 4.63
C ASN A 229 -3.78 -13.86 4.44
N ALA A 230 -4.66 -12.98 4.94
CA ALA A 230 -4.64 -11.55 4.64
C ALA A 230 -4.60 -10.65 5.89
N VAL A 231 -4.72 -11.21 7.11
CA VAL A 231 -4.63 -10.42 8.34
C VAL A 231 -3.32 -10.80 9.06
N PRO A 232 -2.34 -9.89 9.17
CA PRO A 232 -1.06 -10.20 9.82
C PRO A 232 -1.18 -10.63 11.29
N MET A 233 -2.24 -10.21 11.97
CA MET A 233 -2.53 -10.63 13.35
C MET A 233 -3.21 -12.01 13.43
N GLU A 234 -3.51 -12.64 12.28
CA GLU A 234 -4.12 -13.97 12.13
C GLU A 234 -5.43 -14.15 12.93
N ARG A 235 -6.11 -13.05 13.23
CA ARG A 235 -7.40 -13.04 13.91
C ARG A 235 -8.28 -11.92 13.41
N MET A 236 -9.58 -12.06 13.62
CA MET A 236 -10.50 -10.95 13.43
C MET A 236 -10.34 -9.91 14.55
N GLY A 237 -10.61 -8.66 14.22
CA GLY A 237 -10.77 -7.59 15.19
C GLY A 237 -12.06 -7.76 15.99
N GLN A 238 -12.03 -7.42 17.26
CA GLN A 238 -13.23 -7.33 18.09
C GLN A 238 -13.91 -5.97 17.86
N PRO A 239 -15.26 -5.90 17.89
CA PRO A 239 -15.99 -4.63 17.79
C PRO A 239 -15.51 -3.57 18.78
N GLU A 240 -15.13 -3.99 19.98
CA GLU A 240 -14.59 -3.14 21.05
C GLU A 240 -13.26 -2.49 20.65
N GLU A 241 -12.41 -3.21 19.91
CA GLU A 241 -11.15 -2.65 19.39
C GLU A 241 -11.46 -1.53 18.40
N ILE A 242 -12.39 -1.74 17.46
CA ILE A 242 -12.79 -0.66 16.52
C ILE A 242 -13.39 0.53 17.28
N ALA A 243 -14.21 0.26 18.29
CA ALA A 243 -14.85 1.28 19.12
C ALA A 243 -13.84 2.14 19.89
N ASP A 244 -12.74 1.56 20.39
CA ASP A 244 -11.65 2.33 21.00
C ASP A 244 -11.04 3.33 20.00
N GLY A 245 -10.98 2.96 18.72
CA GLY A 245 -10.57 3.85 17.63
C GLY A 245 -11.52 5.00 17.36
N VAL A 246 -12.81 4.71 17.35
CA VAL A 246 -13.86 5.73 17.21
C VAL A 246 -13.78 6.73 18.36
N VAL A 247 -13.63 6.26 19.60
CA VAL A 247 -13.52 7.14 20.78
C VAL A 247 -12.21 7.92 20.75
N TYR A 248 -11.10 7.34 20.28
CA TYR A 248 -9.85 8.07 20.06
C TYR A 248 -10.05 9.22 19.08
N LEU A 249 -10.59 8.94 17.89
CA LEU A 249 -10.86 9.94 16.85
C LEU A 249 -11.85 11.01 17.33
N SER A 250 -12.76 10.66 18.24
CA SER A 250 -13.77 11.57 18.79
C SER A 250 -13.22 12.45 19.92
N GLY A 251 -12.31 11.93 20.74
CA GLY A 251 -11.82 12.59 21.96
C GLY A 251 -10.62 13.51 21.77
N GLY A 252 -10.19 14.14 22.88
CA GLY A 252 -9.14 15.18 22.85
C GLY A 252 -7.74 14.71 22.48
N ARG A 253 -7.48 13.39 22.52
CA ARG A 253 -6.21 12.81 22.05
C ARG A 253 -6.02 12.93 20.54
N ALA A 254 -7.10 13.12 19.79
CA ALA A 254 -7.09 13.33 18.34
C ALA A 254 -7.42 14.79 17.98
N SER A 255 -7.14 15.76 18.86
CA SER A 255 -7.53 17.18 18.69
C SER A 255 -7.01 17.87 17.41
N PHE A 256 -6.02 17.28 16.74
CA PHE A 256 -5.47 17.78 15.47
C PHE A 256 -5.65 16.79 14.30
N VAL A 257 -6.46 15.74 14.48
CA VAL A 257 -6.77 14.76 13.44
C VAL A 257 -8.10 15.14 12.80
N ALA A 258 -8.06 15.50 11.52
CA ALA A 258 -9.21 15.86 10.70
C ALA A 258 -9.00 15.37 9.25
N GLY A 259 -10.08 14.96 8.57
CA GLY A 259 -10.06 14.51 7.18
C GLY A 259 -9.43 13.13 6.95
N THR A 260 -8.99 12.43 8.01
CA THR A 260 -8.31 11.15 7.87
C THR A 260 -9.29 10.00 7.67
N ALA A 261 -8.84 8.97 6.96
CA ALA A 261 -9.48 7.66 6.92
C ALA A 261 -8.58 6.67 7.65
N LEU A 262 -8.89 6.40 8.92
CA LEU A 262 -8.08 5.55 9.77
C LEU A 262 -8.33 4.07 9.45
N ASP A 263 -7.37 3.41 8.81
CA ASP A 263 -7.36 1.95 8.65
C ASP A 263 -7.02 1.30 9.99
N TRP A 264 -8.00 0.63 10.58
CA TRP A 264 -7.89 0.08 11.94
C TRP A 264 -7.16 -1.26 12.02
N SER A 265 -6.91 -1.91 10.87
CA SER A 265 -6.33 -3.25 10.84
C SER A 265 -4.96 -3.35 10.16
N HIS A 266 -4.44 -2.24 9.62
CA HIS A 266 -3.12 -2.20 8.98
C HIS A 266 -2.90 -3.40 8.03
N ILE A 267 -3.96 -3.81 7.31
CA ILE A 267 -3.87 -4.91 6.34
C ILE A 267 -3.02 -4.47 5.13
N PHE A 268 -2.66 -3.18 5.02
CA PHE A 268 -1.83 -2.69 3.92
C PHE A 268 -0.69 -1.73 4.25
N SER A 269 -0.58 -1.13 5.44
CA SER A 269 0.36 0.00 5.63
C SER A 269 1.77 -0.32 6.14
N THR A 270 2.20 -1.60 6.26
CA THR A 270 3.59 -1.91 6.71
C THR A 270 4.59 -2.14 5.57
N LEU A 271 4.21 -1.86 4.34
CA LEU A 271 5.15 -1.70 3.23
C LEU A 271 4.73 -0.43 2.49
N CYS A 272 5.61 0.56 2.45
CA CYS A 272 5.39 1.89 1.84
C CYS A 272 4.73 1.85 0.44
N PRO A 273 4.04 2.93 0.08
CA PRO A 273 2.63 2.92 -0.28
C PRO A 273 2.41 3.10 -1.79
N HIS A 274 1.22 2.70 -2.25
CA HIS A 274 0.72 2.87 -3.62
C HIS A 274 1.52 2.10 -4.67
N SER A 275 1.07 0.88 -4.96
CA SER A 275 0.99 0.53 -6.38
C SER A 275 -0.08 1.44 -6.98
N PRO A 276 0.21 2.25 -8.01
CA PRO A 276 -0.82 3.02 -8.72
C PRO A 276 -1.87 2.10 -9.38
N THR A 277 -1.62 0.78 -9.41
CA THR A 277 -2.34 -0.18 -10.26
C THR A 277 -3.56 -0.84 -9.64
N GLY A 278 -3.77 -0.73 -8.32
CA GLY A 278 -4.85 -1.48 -7.65
C GLY A 278 -4.77 -3.01 -7.81
N LEU A 279 -3.69 -3.54 -8.40
CA LEU A 279 -3.42 -4.96 -8.56
C LEU A 279 -2.59 -5.49 -7.39
N PRO A 280 -2.64 -6.82 -7.12
CA PRO A 280 -1.73 -7.44 -6.17
C PRO A 280 -0.28 -7.12 -6.53
N ARG A 281 0.58 -7.05 -5.53
CA ARG A 281 2.02 -6.89 -5.75
C ARG A 281 2.55 -8.14 -6.47
N PRO A 282 3.39 -8.01 -7.50
CA PRO A 282 4.08 -9.14 -8.11
C PRO A 282 4.75 -10.01 -7.05
N SER A 283 4.55 -11.33 -7.16
CA SER A 283 4.85 -12.33 -6.13
C SER A 283 6.29 -12.31 -5.61
N GLU A 284 7.26 -12.02 -6.47
CA GLU A 284 8.67 -11.96 -6.09
C GLU A 284 9.16 -10.53 -5.78
N LEU A 285 8.35 -9.49 -5.98
CA LEU A 285 8.82 -8.11 -5.85
C LEU A 285 9.21 -7.80 -4.41
N ARG A 286 10.48 -7.51 -4.17
CA ARG A 286 11.04 -7.10 -2.87
C ARG A 286 12.15 -6.07 -3.08
N PRO A 287 12.43 -5.20 -2.09
CA PRO A 287 13.57 -4.29 -2.15
C PRO A 287 14.87 -5.05 -2.41
N PHE A 288 15.83 -4.38 -3.06
CA PHE A 288 17.14 -4.95 -3.31
C PHE A 288 17.79 -5.36 -1.99
N ARG A 289 18.18 -6.64 -1.89
CA ARG A 289 18.84 -7.18 -0.70
C ARG A 289 20.32 -6.86 -0.76
N GLU A 290 20.84 -6.22 0.29
CA GLU A 290 22.28 -6.05 0.45
C GLU A 290 22.96 -7.43 0.57
N ILE A 291 24.00 -7.67 -0.25
CA ILE A 291 24.75 -8.93 -0.24
C ILE A 291 26.18 -8.64 0.19
N LYS A 292 26.58 -9.19 1.33
CA LYS A 292 27.93 -9.04 1.89
C LYS A 292 28.76 -10.29 1.63
N GLY A 293 29.70 -10.17 0.70
CA GLY A 293 30.79 -11.13 0.53
C GLY A 293 31.92 -10.89 1.53
N GLU A 294 32.96 -11.71 1.46
CA GLU A 294 34.15 -11.55 2.29
C GLU A 294 34.91 -10.25 1.97
N LYS A 295 34.98 -9.89 0.69
CA LYS A 295 35.72 -8.70 0.20
C LYS A 295 34.83 -7.58 -0.31
N HIS A 296 33.73 -7.92 -0.97
CA HIS A 296 32.88 -6.97 -1.71
C HIS A 296 31.45 -6.99 -1.18
N THR A 297 30.76 -5.84 -1.28
CA THR A 297 29.35 -5.72 -0.86
C THR A 297 28.53 -5.15 -2.00
N ALA A 298 27.45 -5.82 -2.36
CA ALA A 298 26.39 -5.26 -3.19
C ALA A 298 25.50 -4.39 -2.30
N VAL A 299 25.65 -3.07 -2.40
CA VAL A 299 24.91 -2.11 -1.56
C VAL A 299 23.45 -2.02 -1.99
N SER A 300 22.56 -1.77 -1.02
CA SER A 300 21.15 -1.45 -1.29
C SER A 300 20.94 0.05 -1.19
N THR A 301 20.39 0.66 -2.23
CA THR A 301 20.14 2.10 -2.32
C THR A 301 18.67 2.39 -2.61
N THR A 302 18.19 3.56 -2.19
CA THR A 302 16.81 4.00 -2.42
C THR A 302 16.51 4.20 -3.91
N GLY A 303 15.25 4.05 -4.30
CA GLY A 303 14.77 4.41 -5.64
C GLY A 303 13.33 3.95 -5.84
N ASP A 304 12.44 4.89 -6.13
CA ASP A 304 11.00 4.64 -6.26
C ASP A 304 10.56 4.44 -7.72
N LEU A 305 11.14 5.23 -8.64
CA LEU A 305 10.86 5.20 -10.07
C LEU A 305 12.15 4.99 -10.87
N LEU A 306 12.05 4.20 -11.94
CA LEU A 306 13.11 4.00 -12.93
C LEU A 306 12.57 4.35 -14.31
N PHE A 307 13.26 5.25 -15.01
CA PHE A 307 13.06 5.51 -16.43
C PHE A 307 14.28 5.03 -17.21
N HIS A 308 14.16 3.89 -17.88
CA HIS A 308 15.18 3.39 -18.79
C HIS A 308 14.89 3.88 -20.22
N ILE A 309 15.54 4.96 -20.63
CA ILE A 309 15.31 5.66 -21.90
C ILE A 309 16.41 5.29 -22.90
N ARG A 310 16.02 4.85 -24.11
CA ARG A 310 16.96 4.48 -25.17
C ARG A 310 16.58 5.10 -26.50
N SER A 311 17.60 5.50 -27.25
CA SER A 311 17.51 5.95 -28.63
C SER A 311 18.86 5.79 -29.31
N GLU A 312 18.88 5.68 -30.63
CA GLU A 312 20.12 5.76 -31.41
C GLU A 312 20.74 7.16 -31.36
N ARG A 313 19.95 8.18 -30.97
CA ARG A 313 20.40 9.56 -30.86
C ARG A 313 20.21 10.11 -29.45
N ARG A 314 21.28 10.70 -28.93
CA ARG A 314 21.32 11.27 -27.57
C ARG A 314 20.33 12.42 -27.38
N ASP A 315 20.16 13.27 -28.40
CA ASP A 315 19.25 14.41 -28.33
C ASP A 315 17.79 13.99 -28.10
N ILE A 316 17.38 12.84 -28.63
CA ILE A 316 16.04 12.28 -28.38
C ILE A 316 15.88 11.81 -26.94
N CYS A 317 16.88 11.12 -26.36
CA CYS A 317 16.83 10.74 -24.95
C CYS A 317 16.74 11.97 -24.04
N PHE A 318 17.58 12.97 -24.32
CA PHE A 318 17.61 14.22 -23.56
C PHE A 318 16.30 15.00 -23.66
N GLU A 319 15.72 15.14 -24.85
CA GLU A 319 14.45 15.85 -25.01
C GLU A 319 13.28 15.09 -24.36
N PHE A 320 13.27 13.75 -24.43
CA PHE A 320 12.26 12.96 -23.73
C PHE A 320 12.38 13.11 -22.21
N GLU A 321 13.59 13.02 -21.66
CA GLU A 321 13.88 13.24 -20.26
C GLU A 321 13.44 14.65 -19.81
N ARG A 322 13.76 15.69 -20.59
CA ARG A 322 13.33 17.07 -20.32
C ARG A 322 11.80 17.18 -20.24
N GLN A 323 11.07 16.62 -21.20
CA GLN A 323 9.60 16.63 -21.20
C GLN A 323 9.01 15.80 -20.05
N LEU A 324 9.64 14.68 -19.71
CA LEU A 324 9.24 13.85 -18.58
C LEU A 324 9.39 14.60 -17.26
N MET A 325 10.52 15.27 -17.06
CA MET A 325 10.76 16.07 -15.85
C MET A 325 9.82 17.27 -15.76
N ASP A 326 9.48 17.91 -16.89
CA ASP A 326 8.47 18.96 -16.93
C ASP A 326 7.09 18.46 -16.47
N GLN A 327 6.72 17.22 -16.79
CA GLN A 327 5.44 16.62 -16.40
C GLN A 327 5.41 16.17 -14.94
N LEU A 328 6.51 15.60 -14.44
CA LEU A 328 6.59 15.11 -13.06
C LEU A 328 6.75 16.28 -12.06
N GLY A 329 7.40 17.36 -12.48
CA GLY A 329 7.59 18.57 -11.67
C GLY A 329 8.20 18.27 -10.31
N ASP A 330 7.70 18.94 -9.28
CA ASP A 330 8.19 18.84 -7.90
C ASP A 330 7.73 17.55 -7.17
N SER A 331 7.00 16.66 -7.86
CA SER A 331 6.52 15.40 -7.27
C SER A 331 7.62 14.35 -7.12
N VAL A 332 8.75 14.54 -7.79
CA VAL A 332 9.88 13.61 -7.80
C VAL A 332 11.19 14.33 -7.53
N THR A 333 12.21 13.59 -7.11
CA THR A 333 13.59 14.08 -7.01
C THR A 333 14.51 13.09 -7.71
N VAL A 334 15.35 13.59 -8.62
CA VAL A 334 16.35 12.76 -9.30
C VAL A 334 17.48 12.45 -8.32
N ILE A 335 17.68 11.17 -8.05
CA ILE A 335 18.71 10.68 -7.11
C ILE A 335 19.90 10.02 -7.81
N ASP A 336 19.73 9.57 -9.06
CA ASP A 336 20.78 9.10 -9.95
C ASP A 336 20.39 9.40 -11.40
N GLU A 337 21.34 9.93 -12.15
CA GLU A 337 21.26 10.16 -13.60
C GLU A 337 22.52 9.55 -14.22
N THR A 338 22.34 8.65 -15.18
CA THR A 338 23.46 8.01 -15.87
C THR A 338 23.24 8.02 -17.37
N VAL A 339 24.06 8.79 -18.09
CA VAL A 339 24.03 8.83 -19.55
C VAL A 339 24.96 7.76 -20.10
N GLY A 340 24.36 6.66 -20.55
CA GLY A 340 25.06 5.56 -21.20
C GLY A 340 25.43 5.87 -22.66
N PHE A 341 26.46 5.21 -23.18
CA PHE A 341 26.80 5.23 -24.59
C PHE A 341 27.24 3.85 -25.07
N ARG A 342 26.92 3.50 -26.32
CA ARG A 342 27.47 2.31 -26.96
C ARG A 342 28.95 2.54 -27.23
N TYR A 343 29.79 1.60 -26.81
CA TYR A 343 31.24 1.67 -27.02
C TYR A 343 31.66 0.64 -28.07
N PHE A 344 32.26 1.11 -29.16
CA PHE A 344 32.69 0.30 -30.30
C PHE A 344 31.61 -0.71 -30.77
N ASP A 345 32.00 -1.96 -30.97
CA ASP A 345 31.21 -3.13 -31.36
C ASP A 345 30.43 -3.74 -30.17
N VAL A 346 29.75 -2.89 -29.39
CA VAL A 346 28.95 -3.28 -28.20
C VAL A 346 29.81 -3.85 -27.08
N ARG A 347 30.96 -3.20 -26.84
CA ARG A 347 31.87 -3.56 -25.74
C ARG A 347 31.57 -2.78 -24.48
N ASP A 348 31.94 -3.35 -23.34
CA ASP A 348 32.10 -2.60 -22.10
C ASP A 348 33.43 -1.82 -22.07
N LEU A 349 33.66 -1.04 -21.02
CA LEU A 349 34.92 -0.30 -20.84
C LEU A 349 36.10 -1.19 -20.42
N LEU A 350 35.85 -2.45 -20.03
CA LEU A 350 36.88 -3.46 -19.79
C LEU A 350 37.40 -4.06 -21.11
N GLY A 351 36.69 -3.82 -22.21
CA GLY A 351 37.04 -4.16 -23.58
C GLY A 351 36.50 -5.51 -24.05
N PHE A 352 35.51 -6.07 -23.36
CA PHE A 352 34.83 -7.31 -23.73
C PHE A 352 33.47 -7.00 -24.34
N VAL A 353 33.00 -7.85 -25.26
CA VAL A 353 31.64 -7.71 -25.82
C VAL A 353 30.63 -8.00 -24.72
N ASP A 354 29.69 -7.08 -24.49
CA ASP A 354 28.66 -7.23 -23.47
C ASP A 354 27.30 -7.59 -24.11
N GLY A 355 26.56 -8.51 -23.49
CA GLY A 355 25.25 -8.97 -23.97
C GLY A 355 25.27 -10.15 -24.94
N THR A 356 26.40 -10.84 -25.13
CA THR A 356 26.53 -11.97 -26.08
C THR A 356 25.60 -13.14 -25.74
N ALA A 357 25.48 -13.47 -24.47
CA ALA A 357 24.63 -14.55 -23.96
C ALA A 357 23.21 -14.07 -23.62
N ASN A 358 22.77 -12.90 -24.12
CA ASN A 358 21.38 -12.52 -23.96
C ASN A 358 20.47 -13.49 -24.72
N PRO A 359 19.26 -13.80 -24.20
CA PRO A 359 18.29 -14.57 -24.94
C PRO A 359 17.94 -13.85 -26.26
N VAL A 360 17.64 -14.62 -27.31
CA VAL A 360 17.30 -14.08 -28.64
C VAL A 360 16.00 -14.68 -29.17
N GLY A 361 15.32 -13.94 -30.05
CA GLY A 361 14.09 -14.40 -30.70
C GLY A 361 13.01 -14.77 -29.68
N LEU A 362 12.47 -15.99 -29.79
CA LEU A 362 11.37 -16.47 -28.96
C LEU A 362 11.77 -16.77 -27.50
N ALA A 363 13.06 -16.82 -27.19
CA ALA A 363 13.53 -17.01 -25.81
C ALA A 363 13.39 -15.74 -24.96
N VAL A 364 13.43 -14.55 -25.58
CA VAL A 364 13.40 -13.26 -24.84
C VAL A 364 12.15 -13.14 -23.96
N PRO A 365 10.91 -13.34 -24.49
CA PRO A 365 9.73 -13.24 -23.65
C PRO A 365 9.69 -14.29 -22.54
N ALA A 366 10.22 -15.49 -22.79
CA ALA A 366 10.22 -16.58 -21.81
C ALA A 366 11.12 -16.27 -20.60
N SER A 367 12.26 -15.62 -20.84
CA SER A 367 13.24 -15.26 -19.79
C SER A 367 12.90 -13.95 -19.06
N VAL A 368 12.10 -13.08 -19.68
CA VAL A 368 11.89 -11.70 -19.20
C VAL A 368 10.47 -11.43 -18.69
N LEU A 369 9.45 -11.98 -19.36
CA LEU A 369 8.06 -11.66 -19.02
C LEU A 369 7.53 -12.63 -17.97
N VAL A 370 6.95 -12.05 -16.91
CA VAL A 370 6.16 -12.80 -15.94
C VAL A 370 4.94 -13.37 -16.65
N ALA A 371 4.74 -14.69 -16.54
CA ALA A 371 3.60 -15.36 -17.17
C ALA A 371 2.34 -15.30 -16.30
N GLU A 372 1.25 -15.79 -16.87
CA GLU A 372 -0.09 -15.82 -16.28
C GLU A 372 -0.21 -16.58 -14.94
N GLU A 373 0.83 -17.32 -14.55
CA GLU A 373 0.94 -17.94 -13.22
C GLU A 373 0.98 -16.90 -12.08
N ASP A 374 1.39 -15.65 -12.37
CA ASP A 374 1.17 -14.49 -11.51
C ASP A 374 0.28 -13.48 -12.24
N ALA A 375 -1.04 -13.64 -12.06
CA ALA A 375 -2.05 -12.79 -12.70
C ALA A 375 -1.89 -11.29 -12.37
N SER A 376 -1.18 -10.94 -11.29
CA SER A 376 -0.93 -9.56 -10.88
C SER A 376 0.24 -8.90 -11.61
N ALA A 377 1.11 -9.71 -12.21
CA ALA A 377 2.35 -9.30 -12.83
C ALA A 377 2.46 -9.70 -14.31
N SER A 378 1.45 -10.40 -14.84
CA SER A 378 1.43 -10.93 -16.21
C SER A 378 1.80 -9.88 -17.25
N GLY A 379 2.79 -10.22 -18.08
CA GLY A 379 3.33 -9.33 -19.12
C GLY A 379 4.23 -8.20 -18.60
N GLY A 380 4.51 -8.15 -17.30
CA GLY A 380 5.54 -7.29 -16.70
C GLY A 380 6.89 -8.01 -16.53
N SER A 381 7.87 -7.33 -15.93
CA SER A 381 9.22 -7.85 -15.71
C SER A 381 9.85 -7.28 -14.45
N TYR A 382 10.64 -8.08 -13.73
CA TYR A 382 11.48 -7.60 -12.64
C TYR A 382 12.76 -6.99 -13.20
N ILE A 383 13.19 -5.87 -12.63
CA ILE A 383 14.39 -5.15 -13.07
C ILE A 383 15.31 -4.99 -11.87
N VAL A 384 16.58 -5.29 -12.04
CA VAL A 384 17.63 -4.96 -11.07
C VAL A 384 18.64 -4.05 -11.74
N VAL A 385 19.01 -2.97 -11.07
CA VAL A 385 20.04 -2.03 -11.54
C VAL A 385 21.17 -1.91 -10.53
N GLN A 386 22.40 -1.77 -11.04
CA GLN A 386 23.59 -1.44 -10.25
C GLN A 386 24.54 -0.57 -11.08
N LYS A 387 24.94 0.57 -10.52
CA LYS A 387 25.94 1.45 -11.12
C LYS A 387 27.33 1.01 -10.67
N TYR A 388 28.15 0.51 -11.60
CA TYR A 388 29.52 0.10 -11.31
C TYR A 388 30.54 1.12 -11.81
N THR A 389 31.54 1.41 -11.00
CA THR A 389 32.74 2.17 -11.41
C THR A 389 33.96 1.26 -11.44
N HIS A 390 34.81 1.46 -12.44
CA HIS A 390 35.91 0.56 -12.78
C HIS A 390 37.29 1.13 -12.45
N ASP A 391 38.14 0.30 -11.84
CA ASP A 391 39.59 0.52 -11.74
C ASP A 391 40.27 0.09 -13.05
N LEU A 392 40.19 0.96 -14.07
CA LEU A 392 40.83 0.69 -15.37
C LEU A 392 42.36 0.55 -15.30
N PRO A 393 43.11 1.32 -14.48
CA PRO A 393 44.53 1.06 -14.28
C PRO A 393 44.81 -0.35 -13.79
N GLY A 394 44.17 -0.78 -12.69
CA GLY A 394 44.33 -2.13 -12.16
C GLY A 394 43.92 -3.22 -13.16
N TRP A 395 42.86 -2.97 -13.94
CA TRP A 395 42.43 -3.89 -14.99
C TRP A 395 43.48 -4.03 -16.11
N LYS A 396 44.08 -2.92 -16.53
CA LYS A 396 45.08 -2.89 -17.62
C LYS A 396 46.42 -3.50 -17.23
N ASP A 397 46.72 -3.58 -15.93
CA ASP A 397 47.93 -4.25 -15.43
C ASP A 397 47.86 -5.78 -15.58
N LEU A 398 46.66 -6.34 -15.77
CA LEU A 398 46.48 -7.76 -16.08
C LEU A 398 46.86 -8.09 -17.52
N SER A 399 47.43 -9.28 -17.73
CA SER A 399 47.57 -9.83 -19.09
C SER A 399 46.20 -10.13 -19.70
N THR A 400 46.12 -10.17 -21.03
CA THR A 400 44.88 -10.51 -21.74
C THR A 400 44.33 -11.86 -21.27
N GLU A 401 45.18 -12.86 -21.10
CA GLU A 401 44.79 -14.21 -20.65
C GLU A 401 44.22 -14.21 -19.22
N GLN A 402 44.71 -13.32 -18.35
CA GLN A 402 44.16 -13.14 -17.01
C GLN A 402 42.77 -12.50 -17.07
N GLN A 403 42.61 -11.46 -17.88
CA GLN A 403 41.30 -10.82 -18.11
C GLN A 403 40.29 -11.81 -18.68
N GLU A 404 40.69 -12.60 -19.69
CA GLU A 404 39.86 -13.63 -20.32
C GLU A 404 39.44 -14.73 -19.33
N ARG A 405 40.32 -15.15 -18.41
CA ARG A 405 39.96 -16.10 -17.34
C ARG A 405 38.97 -15.52 -16.33
N ILE A 406 39.08 -14.22 -16.04
CA ILE A 406 38.15 -13.54 -15.15
C ILE A 406 36.76 -13.47 -15.80
N ILE A 407 36.69 -13.10 -17.07
CA ILE A 407 35.41 -12.96 -17.80
C ILE A 407 34.82 -14.33 -18.19
N GLY A 408 35.66 -15.28 -18.60
CA GLY A 408 35.26 -16.58 -19.14
C GLY A 408 35.08 -16.60 -20.66
N ARG A 409 35.61 -15.59 -21.38
CA ARG A 409 35.57 -15.49 -22.84
C ARG A 409 36.86 -14.91 -23.39
N THR A 410 37.19 -15.19 -24.64
CA THR A 410 38.30 -14.52 -25.33
C THR A 410 37.96 -13.06 -25.60
N LYS A 411 38.95 -12.16 -25.51
CA LYS A 411 38.71 -10.71 -25.54
C LYS A 411 38.34 -10.21 -26.94
N ILE A 412 39.08 -10.63 -27.96
CA ILE A 412 38.88 -10.16 -29.33
C ILE A 412 37.71 -10.88 -29.98
N ASP A 413 37.80 -12.22 -30.03
CA ASP A 413 36.86 -13.07 -30.77
C ASP A 413 35.60 -13.43 -29.99
N ASN A 414 35.54 -13.08 -28.70
CA ASN A 414 34.37 -13.28 -27.84
C ASN A 414 33.90 -14.74 -27.79
N VAL A 415 34.83 -15.69 -27.83
CA VAL A 415 34.58 -17.13 -27.78
C VAL A 415 34.54 -17.59 -26.32
N GLU A 416 33.58 -18.45 -25.97
CA GLU A 416 33.48 -19.02 -24.63
C GLU A 416 34.68 -19.90 -24.28
N LEU A 417 35.18 -19.75 -23.06
CA LEU A 417 36.16 -20.65 -22.49
C LEU A 417 35.45 -21.78 -21.75
N ASP A 418 36.14 -22.92 -21.65
CA ASP A 418 35.66 -24.05 -20.85
C ASP A 418 35.54 -23.66 -19.36
N ASP A 419 34.43 -24.08 -18.74
CA ASP A 419 34.18 -23.79 -17.34
C ASP A 419 35.21 -24.50 -16.44
N ALA A 420 35.67 -23.80 -15.40
CA ALA A 420 36.61 -24.36 -14.44
C ALA A 420 35.97 -25.52 -13.67
N GLN A 421 36.56 -26.71 -13.75
CA GLN A 421 36.05 -27.91 -13.08
C GLN A 421 36.16 -27.85 -11.54
N SER A 422 37.03 -27.00 -11.00
CA SER A 422 37.17 -26.75 -9.57
C SER A 422 37.84 -25.41 -9.29
N GLY A 423 37.62 -24.85 -8.10
CA GLY A 423 38.27 -23.61 -7.65
C GLY A 423 37.59 -22.33 -8.19
N GLN A 424 38.41 -21.34 -8.55
CA GLN A 424 37.92 -20.02 -8.99
C GLN A 424 37.14 -20.13 -10.30
N ARG A 425 35.88 -19.70 -10.26
CA ARG A 425 35.01 -19.64 -11.43
C ARG A 425 35.07 -18.25 -12.08
N SER A 426 34.80 -18.22 -13.39
CA SER A 426 34.73 -16.98 -14.17
C SER A 426 33.41 -16.24 -13.96
N HIS A 427 33.35 -14.98 -14.37
CA HIS A 427 32.12 -14.18 -14.40
C HIS A 427 31.00 -14.91 -15.15
N LYS A 428 31.29 -15.47 -16.35
CA LYS A 428 30.33 -16.28 -17.12
C LYS A 428 29.80 -17.45 -16.28
N THR A 429 30.70 -18.27 -15.72
CA THR A 429 30.31 -19.48 -14.98
C THR A 429 29.52 -19.17 -13.71
N LEU A 430 29.82 -18.07 -13.02
CA LEU A 430 29.09 -17.63 -11.81
C LEU A 430 27.69 -17.12 -12.14
N ASN A 431 27.49 -16.58 -13.34
CA ASN A 431 26.22 -16.04 -13.81
C ASN A 431 25.35 -17.05 -14.59
N THR A 432 25.87 -18.23 -14.96
CA THR A 432 25.04 -19.33 -15.48
C THR A 432 24.23 -19.97 -14.34
N ILE A 433 22.91 -19.75 -14.28
CA ILE A 433 22.03 -20.23 -13.19
C ILE A 433 21.18 -21.40 -13.67
N GLU A 434 21.25 -22.51 -12.94
CA GLU A 434 20.39 -23.67 -13.14
C GLU A 434 19.46 -23.87 -11.93
N ASP A 435 18.25 -24.35 -12.18
CA ASP A 435 17.36 -24.83 -11.10
C ASP A 435 17.71 -26.26 -10.65
N LYS A 436 16.98 -26.73 -9.63
CA LYS A 436 17.14 -28.09 -9.07
C LYS A 436 16.92 -29.22 -10.08
N ASP A 437 16.23 -28.93 -11.18
CA ASP A 437 15.89 -29.89 -12.23
C ASP A 437 16.88 -29.79 -13.41
N GLY A 438 17.90 -28.90 -13.31
CA GLY A 438 18.95 -28.70 -14.30
C GLY A 438 18.56 -27.79 -15.45
N ASN A 439 17.46 -27.03 -15.35
CA ASN A 439 17.09 -26.06 -16.38
C ASN A 439 17.84 -24.76 -16.16
N GLU A 440 18.46 -24.22 -17.22
CA GLU A 440 19.11 -22.92 -17.21
C GLU A 440 18.08 -21.78 -17.22
N HIS A 441 18.32 -20.73 -16.44
CA HIS A 441 17.48 -19.55 -16.32
C HIS A 441 18.24 -18.31 -16.76
N ASP A 442 17.83 -17.75 -17.90
CA ASP A 442 18.44 -16.55 -18.46
C ASP A 442 17.85 -15.25 -17.88
N ILE A 443 18.60 -14.17 -18.07
CA ILE A 443 18.13 -12.79 -17.90
C ILE A 443 18.43 -12.00 -19.18
N LEU A 444 17.69 -10.93 -19.43
CA LEU A 444 18.03 -9.99 -20.49
C LEU A 444 18.78 -8.81 -19.89
N ARG A 445 20.05 -8.67 -20.26
CA ARG A 445 20.89 -7.53 -19.83
C ARG A 445 20.91 -6.46 -20.89
N ASP A 446 20.96 -5.22 -20.47
CA ASP A 446 21.13 -4.07 -21.38
C ASP A 446 22.13 -3.08 -20.81
N ASN A 447 23.28 -3.62 -20.42
CA ASN A 447 24.35 -2.86 -19.80
C ASN A 447 24.85 -1.76 -20.74
N MET A 448 25.10 -0.58 -20.17
CA MET A 448 25.66 0.54 -20.91
C MET A 448 26.93 1.08 -20.23
N PRO A 449 28.04 1.23 -20.98
CA PRO A 449 29.15 2.07 -20.58
C PRO A 449 28.70 3.48 -20.21
N PHE A 450 29.26 4.03 -19.13
CA PHE A 450 29.16 5.46 -18.82
C PHE A 450 30.52 5.96 -18.31
N GLY A 451 30.70 7.27 -18.33
CA GLY A 451 31.89 7.86 -17.75
C GLY A 451 32.18 9.27 -18.23
N SER A 452 33.15 9.88 -17.55
CA SER A 452 33.69 11.18 -17.86
C SER A 452 35.22 11.07 -17.83
N PRO A 453 35.88 10.94 -19.01
CA PRO A 453 37.33 10.82 -19.06
C PRO A 453 38.07 11.98 -18.38
N GLY A 454 37.50 13.19 -18.40
CA GLY A 454 38.05 14.37 -17.74
C GLY A 454 37.98 14.30 -16.20
N ALA A 455 37.05 13.53 -15.65
CA ALA A 455 36.92 13.27 -14.22
C ALA A 455 37.59 11.95 -13.79
N GLY A 456 38.11 11.16 -14.74
CA GLY A 456 38.66 9.83 -14.48
C GLY A 456 37.58 8.79 -14.12
N GLU A 457 36.32 9.06 -14.43
CA GLU A 457 35.20 8.16 -14.14
C GLU A 457 34.92 7.26 -15.33
N PHE A 458 34.95 5.96 -15.09
CA PHE A 458 34.66 4.93 -16.08
C PHE A 458 33.82 3.87 -15.41
N GLY A 459 32.70 3.49 -16.01
CA GLY A 459 31.79 2.55 -15.39
C GLY A 459 30.90 1.80 -16.36
N THR A 460 30.19 0.82 -15.81
CA THR A 460 29.12 0.10 -16.49
C THR A 460 27.86 0.27 -15.65
N TYR A 461 26.79 0.74 -16.27
CA TYR A 461 25.48 0.71 -15.67
C TYR A 461 24.86 -0.65 -15.97
N PHE A 462 24.80 -1.52 -14.95
CA PHE A 462 24.15 -2.82 -15.07
C PHE A 462 22.64 -2.62 -14.98
N ILE A 463 21.93 -3.23 -15.93
CA ILE A 463 20.48 -3.39 -15.87
C ILE A 463 20.11 -4.78 -16.37
N GLY A 464 19.45 -5.54 -15.51
CA GLY A 464 18.98 -6.90 -15.80
C GLY A 464 17.47 -6.99 -15.70
N TYR A 465 16.84 -7.45 -16.76
CA TYR A 465 15.42 -7.79 -16.82
C TYR A 465 15.25 -9.30 -16.63
N THR A 466 14.30 -9.70 -15.79
CA THR A 466 14.04 -11.12 -15.52
C THR A 466 12.57 -11.40 -15.25
N ARG A 467 12.14 -12.60 -15.65
CA ARG A 467 10.86 -13.18 -15.27
C ARG A 467 10.80 -13.51 -13.78
N ARG A 468 11.92 -13.92 -13.18
CA ARG A 468 11.97 -14.41 -11.80
C ARG A 468 13.10 -13.71 -11.07
N LEU A 469 12.77 -12.87 -10.10
CA LEU A 469 13.74 -12.04 -9.38
C LEU A 469 14.83 -12.89 -8.73
N TRP A 470 14.50 -14.08 -8.22
CA TRP A 470 15.48 -14.97 -7.59
C TRP A 470 16.66 -15.33 -8.51
N VAL A 471 16.50 -15.28 -9.84
CA VAL A 471 17.58 -15.61 -10.80
C VAL A 471 18.70 -14.58 -10.68
N ILE A 472 18.38 -13.28 -10.74
CA ILE A 472 19.38 -12.21 -10.57
C ILE A 472 19.94 -12.22 -9.15
N GLU A 473 19.11 -12.44 -8.13
CA GLU A 473 19.60 -12.53 -6.76
C GLU A 473 20.61 -13.67 -6.60
N ARG A 474 20.36 -14.81 -7.24
CA ARG A 474 21.29 -15.95 -7.22
C ARG A 474 22.59 -15.64 -7.96
N MET A 475 22.53 -14.96 -9.11
CA MET A 475 23.71 -14.45 -9.82
C MET A 475 24.54 -13.56 -8.90
N LEU A 476 23.91 -12.57 -8.26
CA LEU A 476 24.59 -11.65 -7.34
C LEU A 476 25.14 -12.36 -6.09
N GLU A 477 24.41 -13.31 -5.51
CA GLU A 477 24.94 -14.14 -4.40
C GLU A 477 26.21 -14.88 -4.82
N ARG A 478 26.20 -15.54 -5.97
CA ARG A 478 27.39 -16.26 -6.50
C ARG A 478 28.53 -15.30 -6.83
N MET A 479 28.24 -14.10 -7.33
CA MET A 479 29.26 -13.10 -7.62
C MET A 479 29.91 -12.54 -6.35
N PHE A 480 29.12 -12.11 -5.37
CA PHE A 480 29.64 -11.41 -4.19
C PHE A 480 30.14 -12.35 -3.10
N VAL A 481 29.42 -13.46 -2.84
CA VAL A 481 29.79 -14.44 -1.81
C VAL A 481 30.74 -15.51 -2.37
N GLY A 482 30.60 -15.86 -3.64
CA GLY A 482 31.35 -16.93 -4.30
C GLY A 482 30.61 -18.27 -4.32
N ASP A 483 31.00 -19.13 -5.26
CA ASP A 483 30.51 -20.50 -5.38
C ASP A 483 31.66 -21.46 -5.76
N PRO A 484 32.29 -22.14 -4.78
CA PRO A 484 31.94 -22.17 -3.35
C PRO A 484 32.22 -20.84 -2.62
N PRO A 485 31.57 -20.59 -1.46
CA PRO A 485 31.75 -19.35 -0.69
C PRO A 485 33.22 -19.03 -0.39
N GLY A 486 33.59 -17.74 -0.52
CA GLY A 486 34.97 -17.24 -0.39
C GLY A 486 35.70 -17.08 -1.74
N LEU A 487 35.19 -17.68 -2.82
CA LEU A 487 35.70 -17.48 -4.18
C LEU A 487 34.76 -16.59 -4.99
N HIS A 488 34.73 -15.30 -4.62
CA HIS A 488 33.92 -14.28 -5.29
C HIS A 488 34.33 -14.09 -6.76
N ASP A 489 33.48 -13.41 -7.51
CA ASP A 489 33.74 -13.04 -8.90
C ASP A 489 34.86 -12.01 -8.99
N ARG A 490 35.93 -12.38 -9.67
CA ARG A 490 37.12 -11.56 -9.83
C ARG A 490 36.87 -10.26 -10.60
N ILE A 491 35.76 -10.13 -11.34
CA ILE A 491 35.39 -8.85 -11.97
C ILE A 491 35.17 -7.74 -10.91
N LEU A 492 34.71 -8.11 -9.72
CA LEU A 492 34.44 -7.18 -8.61
C LEU A 492 35.73 -6.61 -8.00
N ASP A 493 36.89 -7.24 -8.24
CA ASP A 493 38.17 -6.65 -7.84
C ASP A 493 38.50 -5.38 -8.62
N PHE A 494 37.85 -5.18 -9.77
CA PHE A 494 38.05 -4.05 -10.65
C PHE A 494 36.78 -3.22 -10.85
N SER A 495 35.64 -3.67 -10.34
CA SER A 495 34.32 -3.06 -10.55
C SER A 495 33.60 -2.91 -9.21
N LYS A 496 33.43 -1.67 -8.75
CA LYS A 496 32.78 -1.37 -7.46
C LYS A 496 31.32 -0.95 -7.68
N PRO A 497 30.34 -1.61 -7.04
CA PRO A 497 28.94 -1.16 -7.08
C PRO A 497 28.75 0.08 -6.19
N LEU A 498 28.10 1.10 -6.75
CA LEU A 498 27.71 2.32 -6.03
C LEU A 498 26.22 2.32 -5.66
N THR A 499 25.41 1.61 -6.43
CA THR A 499 23.96 1.50 -6.23
C THR A 499 23.49 0.06 -6.37
N GLY A 500 22.30 -0.22 -5.84
CA GLY A 500 21.59 -1.48 -5.99
C GLY A 500 20.12 -1.32 -5.67
N THR A 501 19.28 -1.43 -6.71
CA THR A 501 17.84 -1.20 -6.59
C THR A 501 17.06 -2.20 -7.44
N THR A 502 15.91 -2.66 -6.92
CA THR A 502 14.99 -3.56 -7.61
C THR A 502 13.71 -2.81 -7.96
N PHE A 503 13.29 -2.91 -9.21
CA PHE A 503 12.06 -2.33 -9.73
C PHE A 503 11.19 -3.41 -10.39
N PHE A 504 9.95 -3.03 -10.71
CA PHE A 504 9.06 -3.82 -11.55
C PHE A 504 8.55 -2.95 -12.69
N ALA A 505 8.72 -3.42 -13.92
CA ALA A 505 8.10 -2.82 -15.09
C ALA A 505 6.77 -3.51 -15.38
N PRO A 506 5.61 -2.83 -15.16
CA PRO A 506 4.32 -3.39 -15.51
C PRO A 506 4.15 -3.48 -17.03
N SER A 507 3.19 -4.28 -17.48
CA SER A 507 2.80 -4.32 -18.90
C SER A 507 2.29 -2.95 -19.36
N ALA A 508 2.47 -2.62 -20.63
CA ALA A 508 2.02 -1.33 -21.18
C ALA A 508 0.49 -1.13 -21.01
N SER A 509 -0.29 -2.20 -21.14
CA SER A 509 -1.74 -2.17 -20.89
C SER A 509 -2.07 -1.85 -19.44
N LEU A 510 -1.31 -2.41 -18.50
CA LEU A 510 -1.47 -2.10 -17.08
C LEU A 510 -1.09 -0.64 -16.80
N LEU A 511 0.04 -0.17 -17.32
CA LEU A 511 0.47 1.22 -17.16
C LEU A 511 -0.54 2.22 -17.75
N ALA A 512 -1.15 1.90 -18.90
CA ALA A 512 -2.16 2.74 -19.53
C ALA A 512 -3.47 2.85 -18.72
N SER A 513 -3.86 1.79 -18.00
CA SER A 513 -5.06 1.80 -17.14
C SER A 513 -4.94 2.73 -15.92
N LEU A 514 -3.73 3.20 -15.60
CA LEU A 514 -3.46 4.08 -14.45
C LEU A 514 -3.87 5.54 -14.70
N GLY A 515 -4.16 5.91 -15.95
CA GLY A 515 -4.46 7.28 -16.37
C GLY A 515 -5.93 7.54 -16.70
N SER A 516 -6.85 6.64 -16.33
CA SER A 516 -8.30 6.75 -16.63
C SER A 516 -9.16 7.34 -15.50
N ASP A 517 -8.55 7.89 -14.44
CA ASP A 517 -9.26 8.62 -13.37
C ASP A 517 -8.96 10.13 -13.38
#